data_AF-A0A6N8B4E3-F1
#
_entry.id   AF-A0A6N8B4E3-F1
#
_cell.length_a   1.000
_cell.length_b   1.000
_cell.length_c   1.000
_cell.angle_alpha   90.00
_cell.angle_beta   90.00
_cell.angle_gamma   90.00
#
_symmetry.space_group_name_H-M   'P 1'
#
loop_
_entity.id
_entity.type
_entity.pdbx_description
1 polymer ?
#
loop_
_entity_poly.entity_id
_entity_poly.type
_entity_poly.pdbx_seq_one_letter_code
_entity_poly.pdbx_strand_id
1 'polypeptide(L)'
;MEYLVFQILPYITITIFVLGVMYRLGKWASARIVHNIVLTPAPDTVSGAAVNYVAEVGLFRSLFKGDKSLWAGAWLMHFALLNIIGGHIVGFAFLGEQFKFIGTSPELSKQLSDILGTSMGILIFVTLIYLLYRRLSITEVKHVSNPADYLLLFLLLSIVTAGNLMRLMPEYSIHYETAQAYIIQLATFQPVELHQSNILFTLHLLLVQLMLIVFPFSKLMHLFGMFAERWIINRPYVEPAPGLPGAKAGATTNTANVVSGGKTTSGGV
;
A
#
# COMPACT_ATOMS: atom_id res chain seq x y z
N MET A 1 -29.29 11.05 2.56
CA MET A 1 -28.13 10.14 2.39
C MET A 1 -26.85 10.91 2.13
N GLU A 2 -26.85 11.91 1.24
CA GLU A 2 -25.65 12.69 0.89
C GLU A 2 -25.01 13.39 2.10
N TYR A 3 -25.80 14.05 2.95
CA TYR A 3 -25.28 14.68 4.17
C TYR A 3 -24.49 13.69 5.06
N LEU A 4 -24.98 12.46 5.20
CA LEU A 4 -24.27 11.42 5.96
C LEU A 4 -22.93 11.07 5.30
N VAL A 5 -22.94 10.80 3.99
CA VAL A 5 -21.76 10.34 3.25
C VAL A 5 -20.69 11.42 3.12
N PHE A 6 -21.09 12.68 2.97
CA PHE A 6 -20.17 13.78 2.69
C PHE A 6 -19.75 14.59 3.90
N GLN A 7 -20.61 14.72 4.92
CA GLN A 7 -20.32 15.54 6.10
C GLN A 7 -19.91 14.69 7.30
N ILE A 8 -20.69 13.66 7.65
CA ILE A 8 -20.49 12.94 8.92
C ILE A 8 -19.52 11.79 8.77
N LEU A 9 -19.75 10.94 7.77
CA LEU A 9 -19.01 9.70 7.56
C LEU A 9 -17.50 9.91 7.40
N PRO A 10 -17.00 10.97 6.73
CA PRO A 10 -15.56 11.16 6.57
C PRO A 10 -14.82 11.30 7.91
N TYR A 11 -15.41 11.99 8.89
CA TYR A 11 -14.81 12.11 10.22
C TYR A 11 -14.78 10.78 10.97
N ILE A 12 -15.85 9.98 10.86
CA ILE A 12 -15.90 8.62 11.42
C ILE A 12 -14.83 7.74 10.74
N THR A 13 -14.77 7.77 9.42
CA THR A 13 -13.82 7.03 8.61
C THR A 13 -12.38 7.35 8.99
N ILE A 14 -12.01 8.64 9.04
CA ILE A 14 -10.65 9.05 9.41
C ILE A 14 -10.32 8.65 10.85
N THR A 15 -11.27 8.78 11.78
CA THR A 15 -11.08 8.37 13.17
C THR A 15 -10.78 6.86 13.26
N ILE A 16 -11.59 6.03 12.61
CA ILE A 16 -11.39 4.57 12.59
C ILE A 16 -10.07 4.21 11.90
N PHE A 17 -9.78 4.83 10.76
CA PHE A 17 -8.56 4.60 10.00
C PHE A 17 -7.31 4.91 10.85
N VAL A 18 -7.23 6.11 11.44
CA VAL A 18 -6.08 6.55 12.23
C VAL A 18 -5.92 5.68 13.48
N LEU A 19 -6.97 5.51 14.28
CA LEU A 19 -6.90 4.70 15.51
C LEU A 19 -6.58 3.23 15.20
N GLY A 20 -7.18 2.68 14.14
CA GLY A 20 -6.93 1.31 13.71
C GLY A 20 -5.48 1.09 13.25
N VAL A 21 -4.93 2.03 12.46
CA VAL A 21 -3.53 1.99 12.03
C VAL A 21 -2.61 2.11 13.23
N MET A 22 -2.83 3.08 14.13
CA MET A 22 -2.03 3.24 15.35
C MET A 22 -2.06 1.99 16.22
N TYR A 23 -3.23 1.39 16.44
CA TYR A 23 -3.37 0.14 17.17
C TYR A 23 -2.57 -1.00 16.52
N ARG A 24 -2.68 -1.15 15.19
CA ARG A 24 -1.97 -2.21 14.45
C ARG A 24 -0.46 -2.03 14.52
N LEU A 25 0.03 -0.81 14.29
CA LEU A 25 1.45 -0.48 14.39
C LEU A 25 1.98 -0.68 15.81
N GLY A 26 1.24 -0.25 16.83
CA GLY A 26 1.60 -0.47 18.23
C GLY A 26 1.67 -1.95 18.59
N LYS A 27 0.74 -2.77 18.10
CA LYS A 27 0.76 -4.22 18.26
C LYS A 27 1.98 -4.86 17.59
N TRP A 28 2.35 -4.42 16.39
CA TRP A 28 3.55 -4.90 15.69
C TRP A 28 4.84 -4.48 16.41
N ALA A 29 4.92 -3.23 16.86
CA ALA A 29 6.06 -2.73 17.62
C ALA A 29 6.23 -3.45 18.98
N SER A 30 5.13 -3.91 19.57
CA SER A 30 5.13 -4.65 20.85
C SER A 30 5.38 -6.15 20.69
N ALA A 31 5.34 -6.69 19.46
CA ALA A 31 5.51 -8.11 19.22
C ALA A 31 6.97 -8.53 19.52
N ARG A 32 7.16 -9.45 20.47
CA ARG A 32 8.48 -10.00 20.79
C ARG A 32 8.88 -11.07 19.78
N ILE A 33 10.05 -10.92 19.16
CA ILE A 33 10.63 -11.93 18.28
C ILE A 33 11.61 -12.76 19.10
N VAL A 34 11.30 -14.04 19.28
CA VAL A 34 12.06 -14.97 20.16
C VAL A 34 13.16 -15.73 19.40
N HIS A 35 13.11 -15.76 18.06
CA HIS A 35 14.00 -16.59 17.24
C HIS A 35 14.71 -15.80 16.13
N ASN A 36 15.99 -16.10 15.94
CA ASN A 36 16.76 -15.61 14.79
C ASN A 36 16.49 -16.52 13.59
N ILE A 37 15.50 -16.18 12.77
CA ILE A 37 15.26 -16.84 11.48
C ILE A 37 16.35 -16.38 10.50
N VAL A 38 17.41 -17.16 10.30
CA VAL A 38 18.40 -16.84 9.26
C VAL A 38 17.78 -17.14 7.89
N LEU A 39 17.27 -16.12 7.19
CA LEU A 39 16.88 -16.29 5.79
C LEU A 39 18.17 -16.36 4.94
N THR A 40 18.23 -17.33 4.04
CA THR A 40 19.38 -17.69 3.18
C THR A 40 19.70 -16.63 2.11
N PRO A 41 20.86 -16.75 1.44
CA PRO A 41 22.10 -16.07 1.87
C PRO A 41 21.86 -14.56 2.05
N ALA A 42 22.02 -14.09 3.28
CA ALA A 42 21.97 -12.67 3.57
C ALA A 42 23.19 -11.98 2.92
N PRO A 43 23.03 -10.80 2.28
CA PRO A 43 24.17 -10.06 1.75
C PRO A 43 25.14 -9.70 2.88
N ASP A 44 26.43 -9.97 2.66
CA ASP A 44 27.48 -9.74 3.66
C ASP A 44 27.78 -8.25 3.91
N THR A 45 27.18 -7.34 3.13
CA THR A 45 27.39 -5.90 3.18
C THR A 45 26.08 -5.12 3.33
N VAL A 46 26.14 -4.00 4.04
CA VAL A 46 25.00 -3.08 4.23
C VAL A 46 24.52 -2.50 2.88
N SER A 47 25.44 -2.23 1.97
CA SER A 47 25.10 -1.78 0.60
C SER A 47 24.38 -2.87 -0.19
N GLY A 48 24.81 -4.12 -0.10
CA GLY A 48 24.11 -5.26 -0.70
C GLY A 48 22.71 -5.46 -0.13
N ALA A 49 22.54 -5.26 1.18
CA ALA A 49 21.23 -5.31 1.84
C ALA A 49 20.29 -4.19 1.36
N ALA A 50 20.78 -2.95 1.30
CA ALA A 50 19.99 -1.81 0.83
C ALA A 50 19.53 -2.00 -0.62
N VAL A 51 20.42 -2.47 -1.52
CA VAL A 51 20.07 -2.76 -2.91
C VAL A 51 19.02 -3.86 -3.01
N ASN A 52 19.14 -4.93 -2.23
CA ASN A 52 18.14 -6.00 -2.22
C ASN A 52 16.78 -5.50 -1.73
N TYR A 53 16.75 -4.67 -0.69
CA TYR A 53 15.52 -4.08 -0.17
C TYR A 53 14.85 -3.15 -1.20
N VAL A 54 15.61 -2.23 -1.80
CA VAL A 54 15.09 -1.34 -2.85
C VAL A 54 14.58 -2.14 -4.04
N ALA A 55 15.29 -3.19 -4.46
CA ALA A 55 14.85 -4.07 -5.53
C ALA A 55 13.60 -4.87 -5.14
N GLU A 56 13.46 -5.27 -3.89
CA GLU A 56 12.25 -5.95 -3.42
C GLU A 56 11.06 -4.99 -3.41
N VAL A 57 11.22 -3.77 -2.89
CA VAL A 57 10.16 -2.75 -2.81
C VAL A 57 9.74 -2.25 -4.21
N GLY A 58 10.71 -1.95 -5.07
CA GLY A 58 10.45 -1.32 -6.37
C GLY A 58 10.13 -2.32 -7.48
N LEU A 59 10.80 -3.47 -7.48
CA LEU A 59 10.72 -4.45 -8.58
C LEU A 59 10.14 -5.78 -8.15
N PHE A 60 9.72 -5.97 -6.89
CA PHE A 60 9.21 -7.25 -6.38
C PHE A 60 10.12 -8.42 -6.80
N ARG A 61 11.45 -8.27 -6.60
CA ARG A 61 12.47 -9.15 -7.16
C ARG A 61 12.26 -10.62 -6.77
N SER A 62 11.88 -10.89 -5.53
CA SER A 62 11.55 -12.25 -5.06
C SER A 62 10.36 -12.83 -5.84
N LEU A 63 9.31 -12.03 -6.01
CA LEU A 63 8.12 -12.42 -6.76
C LEU A 63 8.44 -12.68 -8.24
N PHE A 64 9.31 -11.87 -8.86
CA PHE A 64 9.75 -12.08 -10.24
C PHE A 64 10.43 -13.44 -10.44
N LYS A 65 11.21 -13.89 -9.45
CA LYS A 65 11.90 -15.18 -9.48
C LYS A 65 10.94 -16.36 -9.25
N GLY A 66 9.94 -16.18 -8.38
CA GLY A 66 9.00 -17.23 -8.00
C GLY A 66 7.85 -17.43 -8.99
N ASP A 67 7.21 -16.34 -9.44
CA ASP A 67 6.06 -16.39 -10.34
C ASP A 67 5.99 -15.12 -11.20
N LYS A 68 6.49 -15.25 -12.44
CA LYS A 68 6.51 -14.15 -13.42
C LYS A 68 5.11 -13.66 -13.81
N SER A 69 4.11 -14.54 -13.80
CA SER A 69 2.74 -14.19 -14.17
C SER A 69 2.10 -13.30 -13.10
N LEU A 70 2.25 -13.70 -11.82
CA LEU A 70 1.79 -12.92 -10.68
C LEU A 70 2.59 -11.62 -10.57
N TRP A 71 3.90 -11.67 -10.82
CA TRP A 71 4.74 -10.48 -10.83
C TRP A 71 4.24 -9.42 -11.81
N ALA A 72 3.97 -9.78 -13.07
CA ALA A 72 3.52 -8.82 -14.07
C ALA A 72 2.19 -8.16 -13.65
N GLY A 73 1.22 -8.95 -13.20
CA GLY A 73 -0.07 -8.42 -12.73
C GLY A 73 0.06 -7.56 -11.48
N ALA A 74 0.82 -8.02 -10.47
CA ALA A 74 0.99 -7.32 -9.21
C ALA A 74 1.79 -6.02 -9.39
N TRP A 75 2.86 -6.04 -10.18
CA TRP A 75 3.71 -4.87 -10.41
C TRP A 75 2.96 -3.78 -11.18
N LEU A 76 2.28 -4.14 -12.28
CA LEU A 76 1.46 -3.17 -13.03
C LEU A 76 0.31 -2.61 -12.20
N MET A 77 -0.35 -3.44 -11.39
CA MET A 77 -1.40 -2.98 -10.48
C MET A 77 -0.87 -1.96 -9.47
N HIS A 78 0.24 -2.24 -8.78
CA HIS A 78 0.83 -1.30 -7.81
C HIS A 78 1.38 -0.05 -8.49
N PHE A 79 2.02 -0.17 -9.65
CA PHE A 79 2.50 0.97 -10.41
C PHE A 79 1.36 1.92 -10.78
N ALA A 80 0.26 1.38 -11.32
CA ALA A 80 -0.92 2.17 -11.64
C ALA A 80 -1.56 2.77 -10.37
N LEU A 81 -1.69 1.99 -9.29
CA LEU A 81 -2.25 2.44 -8.01
C LEU A 81 -1.46 3.60 -7.41
N LEU A 82 -0.12 3.51 -7.39
CA LEU A 82 0.74 4.57 -6.86
C LEU A 82 0.64 5.84 -7.70
N ASN A 83 0.59 5.72 -9.03
CA ASN A 83 0.37 6.87 -9.90
C ASN A 83 -1.02 7.48 -9.72
N ILE A 84 -2.06 6.68 -9.48
CA ILE A 84 -3.41 7.18 -9.19
C ILE A 84 -3.43 7.92 -7.86
N ILE A 85 -2.88 7.35 -6.78
CA ILE A 85 -2.82 8.00 -5.47
C ILE A 85 -2.02 9.30 -5.56
N GLY A 86 -0.83 9.26 -6.18
CA GLY A 86 -0.02 10.44 -6.43
C GLY A 86 -0.75 11.49 -7.27
N GLY A 87 -1.46 11.06 -8.31
CA GLY A 87 -2.27 11.91 -9.18
C GLY A 87 -3.47 12.55 -8.46
N HIS A 88 -4.08 11.88 -7.47
CA HIS A 88 -5.10 12.51 -6.63
C HIS A 88 -4.48 13.62 -5.78
N ILE A 89 -3.35 13.35 -5.12
CA ILE A 89 -2.68 14.33 -4.26
C ILE A 89 -2.22 15.55 -5.07
N VAL A 90 -1.44 15.30 -6.13
CA VAL A 90 -0.85 16.33 -6.99
C VAL A 90 -1.92 17.04 -7.80
N GLY A 91 -2.88 16.29 -8.37
CA GLY A 91 -3.97 16.84 -9.16
C GLY A 91 -4.88 17.76 -8.35
N PHE A 92 -5.21 17.41 -7.11
CA PHE A 92 -5.97 18.30 -6.23
C PHE A 92 -5.13 19.46 -5.71
N ALA A 93 -3.84 19.27 -5.40
CA ALA A 93 -2.97 20.36 -4.94
C ALA A 93 -2.75 21.44 -6.01
N PHE A 94 -2.58 21.03 -7.27
CA PHE A 94 -2.25 21.93 -8.37
C PHE A 94 -3.37 22.11 -9.40
N LEU A 95 -4.59 21.64 -9.13
CA LEU A 95 -5.75 21.75 -10.02
C LEU A 95 -5.52 21.21 -11.45
N GLY A 96 -4.77 20.10 -11.55
CA GLY A 96 -4.38 19.50 -12.83
C GLY A 96 -3.25 20.26 -13.58
N GLU A 97 -2.67 21.28 -12.96
CA GLU A 97 -1.64 22.13 -13.56
C GLU A 97 -0.20 21.74 -13.20
N GLN A 98 0.03 20.53 -12.70
CA GLN A 98 1.34 20.08 -12.23
C GLN A 98 2.43 20.04 -13.31
N PHE A 99 2.08 19.93 -14.60
CA PHE A 99 3.06 19.92 -15.67
C PHE A 99 3.53 21.33 -16.08
N LYS A 100 2.92 22.40 -15.55
CA LYS A 100 3.45 23.76 -15.74
C LYS A 100 4.87 23.90 -15.19
N PHE A 101 5.21 23.18 -14.12
CA PHE A 101 6.56 23.20 -13.53
C PHE A 101 7.64 22.66 -14.47
N ILE A 102 7.25 21.88 -15.49
CA ILE A 102 8.15 21.38 -16.54
C ILE A 102 8.01 22.15 -17.86
N GLY A 103 7.35 23.32 -17.84
CA GLY A 103 7.28 24.26 -18.97
C GLY A 103 6.08 24.12 -19.91
N THR A 104 5.03 23.38 -19.55
CA THR A 104 3.81 23.27 -20.38
C THR A 104 2.83 24.42 -20.15
N SER A 105 1.94 24.69 -21.12
CA SER A 105 0.79 25.58 -20.90
C SER A 105 -0.21 24.99 -19.89
N PRO A 106 -1.08 25.80 -19.25
CA PRO A 106 -2.10 25.32 -18.33
C PRO A 106 -3.06 24.30 -18.97
N GLU A 107 -3.52 24.57 -20.19
CA GLU A 107 -4.46 23.71 -20.92
C GLU A 107 -3.82 22.37 -21.24
N LEU A 108 -2.56 22.38 -21.70
CA LEU A 108 -1.82 21.15 -21.98
C LEU A 108 -1.56 20.37 -20.71
N SER A 109 -1.25 21.04 -19.59
CA SER A 109 -1.07 20.36 -18.31
C SER A 109 -2.34 19.63 -17.86
N LYS A 110 -3.51 20.29 -17.96
CA LYS A 110 -4.79 19.67 -17.59
C LYS A 110 -5.10 18.47 -18.48
N GLN A 111 -4.83 18.56 -19.79
CA GLN A 111 -4.98 17.44 -20.73
C GLN A 111 -4.04 16.28 -20.39
N LEU A 112 -2.75 16.56 -20.13
CA LEU A 112 -1.78 15.52 -19.75
C LEU A 112 -2.16 14.86 -18.43
N SER A 113 -2.65 15.63 -17.46
CA SER A 113 -3.15 15.12 -16.18
C SER A 113 -4.35 14.19 -16.38
N ASP A 114 -5.27 14.55 -17.27
CA ASP A 114 -6.43 13.72 -17.57
C ASP A 114 -6.06 12.43 -18.32
N ILE A 115 -5.18 12.52 -19.33
CA ILE A 115 -4.67 11.35 -20.06
C ILE A 115 -3.92 10.40 -19.12
N LEU A 116 -3.06 10.92 -18.25
CA LEU A 116 -2.33 10.11 -17.28
C LEU A 116 -3.30 9.44 -16.29
N GLY A 117 -4.25 10.19 -15.76
CA GLY A 117 -5.27 9.65 -14.85
C GLY A 117 -6.11 8.56 -15.48
N THR A 118 -6.59 8.78 -16.70
CA THR A 118 -7.43 7.81 -17.45
C THR A 118 -6.64 6.57 -17.85
N SER A 119 -5.42 6.72 -18.37
CA SER A 119 -4.57 5.58 -18.75
C SER A 119 -4.20 4.70 -17.55
N MET A 120 -3.81 5.30 -16.42
CA MET A 120 -3.53 4.55 -15.19
C MET A 120 -4.80 3.92 -14.62
N GLY A 121 -5.95 4.60 -14.71
CA GLY A 121 -7.26 4.07 -14.32
C GLY A 121 -7.67 2.83 -15.09
N ILE A 122 -7.45 2.81 -16.41
CA ILE A 122 -7.69 1.62 -17.26
C ILE A 122 -6.68 0.52 -16.92
N LEU A 123 -5.40 0.86 -16.73
CA LEU A 123 -4.36 -0.11 -16.41
C LEU A 123 -4.64 -0.83 -15.07
N ILE A 124 -4.99 -0.09 -14.02
CA ILE A 124 -5.34 -0.71 -12.72
C ILE A 124 -6.61 -1.56 -12.84
N PHE A 125 -7.60 -1.15 -13.63
CA PHE A 125 -8.83 -1.93 -13.83
C PHE A 125 -8.55 -3.29 -14.47
N VAL A 126 -7.80 -3.30 -15.59
CA VAL A 126 -7.44 -4.53 -16.30
C VAL A 126 -6.58 -5.44 -15.42
N THR A 127 -5.61 -4.88 -14.69
CA THR A 127 -4.74 -5.69 -13.82
C THR A 127 -5.48 -6.24 -12.60
N LEU A 128 -6.44 -5.53 -12.03
CA LEU A 128 -7.32 -6.05 -10.98
C LEU A 128 -8.19 -7.20 -11.49
N ILE A 129 -8.77 -7.09 -12.69
CA ILE A 129 -9.51 -8.20 -13.33
C ILE A 129 -8.60 -9.40 -13.52
N TYR A 130 -7.38 -9.20 -14.03
CA TYR A 130 -6.40 -10.28 -14.19
C TYR A 130 -6.08 -10.97 -12.86
N LEU A 131 -5.82 -10.20 -11.80
CA LEU A 131 -5.50 -10.75 -10.47
C LEU A 131 -6.70 -11.49 -9.86
N LEU A 132 -7.92 -10.98 -10.04
CA LEU A 132 -9.15 -11.65 -9.64
C LEU A 132 -9.35 -12.96 -10.42
N TYR A 133 -9.20 -12.93 -11.74
CA TYR A 133 -9.27 -14.12 -12.59
C TYR A 133 -8.24 -15.17 -12.17
N ARG A 134 -6.98 -14.77 -11.94
CA ARG A 134 -5.93 -15.68 -11.47
C ARG A 134 -6.33 -16.36 -10.16
N ARG A 135 -6.90 -15.60 -9.23
CA ARG A 135 -7.40 -16.11 -7.94
C ARG A 135 -8.62 -17.03 -8.09
N LEU A 136 -9.42 -16.85 -9.13
CA LEU A 136 -10.59 -17.67 -9.45
C LEU A 136 -10.31 -18.83 -10.42
N SER A 137 -9.13 -18.90 -11.02
CA SER A 137 -8.78 -19.94 -12.00
C SER A 137 -7.78 -20.95 -11.46
N ILE A 138 -6.78 -20.51 -10.68
CA ILE A 138 -5.72 -21.39 -10.19
C ILE A 138 -6.12 -22.04 -8.87
N THR A 139 -6.24 -23.37 -8.85
CA THR A 139 -6.66 -24.19 -7.70
C THR A 139 -5.83 -23.92 -6.45
N GLU A 140 -4.50 -23.92 -6.57
CA GLU A 140 -3.60 -23.67 -5.43
C GLU A 140 -3.82 -22.29 -4.81
N VAL A 141 -4.07 -21.28 -5.66
CA VAL A 141 -4.32 -19.91 -5.21
C VAL A 141 -5.67 -19.82 -4.49
N LYS A 142 -6.70 -20.55 -4.94
CA LYS A 142 -7.99 -20.62 -4.25
C LYS A 142 -7.85 -21.24 -2.87
N HIS A 143 -7.11 -22.33 -2.74
CA HIS A 143 -6.94 -23.03 -1.46
C HIS A 143 -6.28 -22.18 -0.39
N VAL A 144 -5.36 -21.29 -0.78
CA VAL A 144 -4.68 -20.38 0.15
C VAL A 144 -5.33 -19.00 0.26
N SER A 145 -6.44 -18.76 -0.46
CA SER A 145 -7.15 -17.48 -0.43
C SER A 145 -8.22 -17.44 0.66
N ASN A 146 -8.27 -16.33 1.38
CA ASN A 146 -9.34 -16.08 2.34
C ASN A 146 -10.48 -15.28 1.69
N PRO A 147 -11.74 -15.37 2.17
CA PRO A 147 -12.86 -14.58 1.67
C PRO A 147 -12.57 -13.07 1.64
N ALA A 148 -11.84 -12.57 2.64
CA ALA A 148 -11.40 -11.17 2.71
C ALA A 148 -10.54 -10.73 1.50
N ASP A 149 -9.81 -11.66 0.87
CA ASP A 149 -8.97 -11.35 -0.31
C ASP A 149 -9.82 -11.05 -1.53
N TYR A 150 -10.92 -11.78 -1.69
CA TYR A 150 -11.88 -11.54 -2.77
C TYR A 150 -12.65 -10.24 -2.52
N LEU A 151 -13.15 -10.04 -1.29
CA LEU A 151 -13.88 -8.82 -0.93
C LEU A 151 -13.05 -7.56 -1.16
N LEU A 152 -11.77 -7.58 -0.80
CA LEU A 152 -10.88 -6.44 -1.01
C LEU A 152 -10.62 -6.19 -2.51
N LEU A 153 -10.45 -7.24 -3.31
CA LEU A 153 -10.30 -7.11 -4.76
C LEU A 153 -11.58 -6.55 -5.41
N PHE A 154 -12.76 -7.03 -4.99
CA PHE A 154 -14.03 -6.49 -5.46
C PHE A 154 -14.20 -5.02 -5.07
N LEU A 155 -13.87 -4.66 -3.82
CA LEU A 155 -13.93 -3.28 -3.35
C LEU A 155 -13.04 -2.35 -4.19
N LEU A 156 -11.77 -2.73 -4.41
CA LEU A 156 -10.87 -1.96 -5.26
C LEU A 156 -11.37 -1.87 -6.71
N LEU A 157 -11.89 -2.97 -7.27
CA LEU A 157 -12.46 -2.97 -8.61
C LEU A 157 -13.66 -2.03 -8.71
N SER A 158 -14.55 -2.01 -7.71
CA SER A 158 -15.69 -1.08 -7.65
C SER A 158 -15.25 0.38 -7.56
N ILE A 159 -14.25 0.69 -6.73
CA ILE A 159 -13.69 2.06 -6.60
C ILE A 159 -13.14 2.54 -7.94
N VAL A 160 -12.29 1.71 -8.56
CA VAL A 160 -11.68 2.00 -9.86
C VAL A 160 -12.74 2.13 -10.95
N THR A 161 -13.76 1.25 -10.95
CA THR A 161 -14.86 1.33 -11.92
C THR A 161 -15.58 2.65 -11.80
N ALA A 162 -16.00 3.05 -10.60
CA ALA A 162 -16.67 4.33 -10.38
C ALA A 162 -15.78 5.51 -10.80
N GLY A 163 -14.49 5.49 -10.46
CA GLY A 163 -13.53 6.54 -10.85
C GLY A 163 -13.30 6.63 -12.36
N ASN A 164 -13.19 5.49 -13.05
CA ASN A 164 -13.06 5.45 -14.51
C ASN A 164 -14.33 5.95 -15.20
N LEU A 165 -15.51 5.56 -14.72
CA LEU A 165 -16.77 6.05 -15.28
C LEU A 165 -16.89 7.58 -15.16
N MET A 166 -16.48 8.16 -14.02
CA MET A 166 -16.43 9.62 -13.87
C MET A 166 -15.51 10.32 -14.88
N ARG A 167 -14.41 9.68 -15.29
CA ARG A 167 -13.49 10.24 -16.30
C ARG A 167 -13.98 10.04 -17.72
N LEU A 168 -14.55 8.88 -18.01
CA LEU A 168 -14.96 8.49 -19.36
C LEU A 168 -16.34 9.01 -19.76
N MET A 169 -17.19 9.37 -18.79
CA MET A 169 -18.55 9.88 -19.02
C MET A 169 -18.64 11.35 -18.62
N PRO A 170 -18.73 12.29 -19.59
CA PRO A 170 -18.74 13.73 -19.30
C PRO A 170 -19.86 14.16 -18.33
N GLU A 171 -21.02 13.49 -18.38
CA GLU A 171 -22.17 13.74 -17.51
C GLU A 171 -21.90 13.47 -16.02
N TYR A 172 -20.91 12.62 -15.71
CA TYR A 172 -20.49 12.31 -14.34
C TYR A 172 -19.10 12.85 -14.00
N SER A 173 -18.55 13.71 -14.86
CA SER A 173 -17.25 14.33 -14.60
C SER A 173 -17.35 15.32 -13.42
N ILE A 174 -16.26 15.45 -12.68
CA ILE A 174 -16.12 16.40 -11.57
C ILE A 174 -14.86 17.22 -11.81
N HIS A 175 -15.00 18.54 -11.71
CA HIS A 175 -13.89 19.47 -11.81
C HIS A 175 -12.97 19.37 -10.59
N TYR A 176 -11.66 19.57 -10.81
CA TYR A 176 -10.65 19.50 -9.74
C TYR A 176 -10.93 20.51 -8.62
N GLU A 177 -11.46 21.68 -8.97
CA GLU A 177 -11.82 22.77 -8.06
C GLU A 177 -12.90 22.33 -7.07
N THR A 178 -13.93 21.61 -7.54
CA THR A 178 -15.01 21.08 -6.69
C THR A 178 -14.48 20.04 -5.70
N ALA A 179 -13.63 19.11 -6.18
CA ALA A 179 -13.03 18.09 -5.33
C ALA A 179 -12.05 18.70 -4.31
N GLN A 180 -11.24 19.69 -4.71
CA GLN A 180 -10.32 20.40 -3.83
C GLN A 180 -11.09 21.17 -2.75
N ALA A 181 -12.11 21.93 -3.13
CA ALA A 181 -12.94 22.68 -2.20
C ALA A 181 -13.60 21.76 -1.17
N TYR A 182 -14.06 20.57 -1.60
CA TYR A 182 -14.59 19.55 -0.69
C TYR A 182 -13.56 19.12 0.37
N ILE A 183 -12.34 18.79 -0.06
CA ILE A 183 -11.25 18.37 0.83
C ILE A 183 -10.89 19.49 1.82
N ILE A 184 -10.82 20.73 1.34
CA ILE A 184 -10.50 21.90 2.19
C ILE A 184 -11.62 22.13 3.23
N GLN A 185 -12.89 22.07 2.83
CA GLN A 185 -14.03 22.25 3.74
C GLN A 185 -14.02 21.19 4.85
N LEU A 186 -13.76 19.93 4.50
CA LEU A 186 -13.59 18.86 5.48
C LEU A 186 -12.41 19.11 6.43
N ALA A 187 -11.25 19.49 5.89
CA ALA A 187 -10.05 19.71 6.70
C ALA A 187 -10.17 20.93 7.63
N THR A 188 -10.96 21.93 7.25
CA THR A 188 -11.21 23.16 8.01
C THR A 188 -12.48 23.10 8.87
N PHE A 189 -13.11 21.93 8.97
CA PHE A 189 -14.35 21.70 9.71
C PHE A 189 -15.49 22.64 9.31
N GLN A 190 -15.51 23.08 8.05
CA GLN A 190 -16.59 23.88 7.50
C GLN A 190 -17.74 22.97 7.01
N PRO A 191 -18.99 23.46 7.03
CA PRO A 191 -20.10 22.78 6.36
C PRO A 191 -19.77 22.59 4.88
N VAL A 192 -19.93 21.37 4.38
CA VAL A 192 -19.71 21.07 2.98
C VAL A 192 -20.95 21.48 2.18
N GLU A 193 -20.79 22.45 1.29
CA GLU A 193 -21.83 22.85 0.34
C GLU A 193 -21.64 22.13 -1.01
N LEU A 194 -22.34 21.00 -1.21
CA LEU A 194 -22.28 20.27 -2.48
C LEU A 194 -23.36 20.77 -3.43
N HIS A 195 -23.04 21.82 -4.18
CA HIS A 195 -23.91 22.31 -5.24
C HIS A 195 -23.82 21.47 -6.53
N GLN A 196 -22.87 20.52 -6.64
CA GLN A 196 -22.52 19.85 -7.90
C GLN A 196 -22.09 18.37 -7.76
N SER A 197 -22.45 17.66 -6.69
CA SER A 197 -22.13 16.22 -6.59
C SER A 197 -23.04 15.39 -7.49
N ASN A 198 -22.44 14.48 -8.28
CA ASN A 198 -23.18 13.47 -9.02
C ASN A 198 -23.15 12.10 -8.32
N ILE A 199 -24.02 11.18 -8.76
CA ILE A 199 -24.17 9.86 -8.13
C ILE A 199 -22.88 9.03 -8.14
N LEU A 200 -22.07 9.09 -9.21
CA LEU A 200 -20.82 8.34 -9.30
C LEU A 200 -19.76 8.89 -8.36
N PHE A 201 -19.71 10.22 -8.16
CA PHE A 201 -18.82 10.83 -7.18
C PHE A 201 -19.19 10.42 -5.76
N THR A 202 -20.49 10.46 -5.42
CA THR A 202 -20.99 9.99 -4.12
C THR A 202 -20.65 8.51 -3.89
N LEU A 203 -20.85 7.67 -4.90
CA LEU A 203 -20.52 6.25 -4.83
C LEU A 203 -19.02 6.01 -4.70
N HIS A 204 -18.20 6.67 -5.51
CA HIS A 204 -16.74 6.56 -5.45
C HIS A 204 -16.23 6.97 -4.07
N LEU A 205 -16.68 8.11 -3.54
CA LEU A 205 -16.30 8.58 -2.22
C LEU A 205 -16.75 7.62 -1.12
N LEU A 206 -17.98 7.10 -1.17
CA LEU A 206 -18.46 6.10 -0.22
C LEU A 206 -17.59 4.85 -0.23
N LEU A 207 -17.26 4.32 -1.41
CA LEU A 207 -16.42 3.13 -1.55
C LEU A 207 -15.00 3.36 -1.02
N VAL A 208 -14.41 4.53 -1.27
CA VAL A 208 -13.11 4.92 -0.70
C VAL A 208 -13.20 5.02 0.83
N GLN A 209 -14.27 5.59 1.38
CA GLN A 209 -14.48 5.65 2.82
C GLN A 209 -14.61 4.25 3.45
N LEU A 210 -15.32 3.33 2.80
CA LEU A 210 -15.40 1.93 3.23
C LEU A 210 -14.03 1.24 3.18
N MET A 211 -13.24 1.50 2.13
CA MET A 211 -11.88 0.98 2.03
C MET A 211 -11.01 1.47 3.19
N LEU A 212 -11.07 2.77 3.54
CA LEU A 212 -10.31 3.33 4.65
C LEU A 212 -10.74 2.74 6.00
N ILE A 213 -12.04 2.50 6.22
CA ILE A 213 -12.54 1.82 7.43
C ILE A 213 -11.98 0.39 7.54
N VAL A 214 -11.96 -0.36 6.43
CA VAL A 214 -11.48 -1.75 6.39
C VAL A 214 -9.95 -1.84 6.39
N PHE A 215 -9.25 -0.79 5.93
CA PHE A 215 -7.80 -0.75 5.75
C PHE A 215 -7.01 -1.32 6.94
N PRO A 216 -7.16 -0.81 8.18
CA PRO A 216 -6.35 -1.25 9.33
C PRO A 216 -6.56 -2.73 9.74
N PHE A 217 -7.66 -3.33 9.30
CA PHE A 217 -8.04 -4.70 9.62
C PHE A 217 -7.76 -5.68 8.47
N SER A 218 -7.27 -5.19 7.34
CA SER A 218 -7.10 -5.95 6.11
C SER A 218 -5.62 -6.19 5.75
N LYS A 219 -5.39 -6.89 4.63
CA LYS A 219 -4.06 -7.06 4.04
C LYS A 219 -3.49 -5.75 3.49
N LEU A 220 -4.26 -4.67 3.36
CA LEU A 220 -3.75 -3.35 2.93
C LEU A 220 -2.69 -2.77 3.88
N MET A 221 -2.68 -3.21 5.14
CA MET A 221 -1.62 -2.87 6.10
C MET A 221 -0.21 -3.29 5.67
N HIS A 222 -0.07 -4.11 4.62
CA HIS A 222 1.25 -4.45 4.05
C HIS A 222 2.05 -3.21 3.65
N LEU A 223 1.40 -2.11 3.25
CA LEU A 223 2.06 -0.84 2.93
C LEU A 223 2.93 -0.34 4.10
N PHE A 224 2.46 -0.48 5.33
CA PHE A 224 3.24 -0.10 6.51
C PHE A 224 4.14 -1.25 6.97
N GLY A 225 3.69 -2.50 6.78
CA GLY A 225 4.41 -3.71 7.17
C GLY A 225 5.74 -3.89 6.42
N MET A 226 5.83 -3.45 5.16
CA MET A 226 7.08 -3.52 4.38
C MET A 226 8.21 -2.65 4.95
N PHE A 227 7.87 -1.56 5.65
CA PHE A 227 8.85 -0.72 6.36
C PHE A 227 9.09 -1.20 7.79
N ALA A 228 8.25 -2.10 8.29
CA ALA A 228 8.48 -2.83 9.53
C ALA A 228 9.22 -4.16 9.28
N GLU A 229 9.91 -4.29 8.15
CA GLU A 229 10.70 -5.48 7.86
C GLU A 229 11.80 -5.68 8.90
N ARG A 230 12.10 -6.96 9.12
CA ARG A 230 12.97 -7.47 10.18
C ARG A 230 14.39 -6.89 10.19
N TRP A 231 14.84 -6.31 9.08
CA TRP A 231 16.13 -5.62 8.99
C TRP A 231 16.16 -4.31 9.81
N ILE A 232 15.02 -3.62 9.94
CA ILE A 232 14.90 -2.36 10.70
C ILE A 232 14.67 -2.64 12.20
N ILE A 233 14.02 -3.77 12.52
CA ILE A 233 13.69 -4.18 13.89
C ILE A 233 14.32 -5.53 14.19
N ASN A 234 15.65 -5.63 14.07
CA ASN A 234 16.35 -6.80 14.61
C ASN A 234 16.59 -6.58 16.11
N ARG A 235 15.56 -6.84 16.91
CA ARG A 235 15.63 -6.85 18.38
C ARG A 235 15.42 -8.29 18.86
N PRO A 236 16.41 -9.19 18.72
CA PRO A 236 16.34 -10.47 19.42
C PRO A 236 16.26 -10.15 20.92
N TYR A 237 15.11 -10.45 21.52
CA TYR A 237 14.98 -10.31 22.96
C TYR A 237 15.90 -11.34 23.61
N VAL A 238 16.78 -10.87 24.51
CA VAL A 238 17.69 -11.72 25.29
C VAL A 238 16.94 -12.38 26.46
N GLU A 239 15.79 -11.83 26.83
CA GLU A 239 14.96 -12.33 27.91
C GLU A 239 13.77 -13.15 27.40
N PRO A 240 13.42 -14.25 28.09
CA PRO A 240 12.25 -15.06 27.75
C PRO A 240 10.95 -14.25 27.84
N ALA A 241 9.94 -14.69 27.10
CA ALA A 241 8.62 -14.06 27.13
C ALA A 241 8.02 -14.12 28.56
N PRO A 242 7.28 -13.08 28.98
CA PRO A 242 6.56 -13.09 30.27
C PRO A 242 5.69 -14.35 30.39
N GLY A 243 5.81 -15.08 31.51
CA GLY A 243 5.10 -16.34 31.74
C GLY A 243 5.89 -17.61 31.40
N LEU A 244 7.13 -17.49 30.89
CA LEU A 244 8.04 -18.62 30.67
C LEU A 244 9.34 -18.47 31.50
N PRO A 245 9.26 -18.50 32.84
CA PRO A 245 10.45 -18.41 33.69
C PRO A 245 11.41 -19.59 33.40
N GLY A 246 12.64 -19.27 33.01
CA GLY A 246 13.70 -20.25 32.73
C GLY A 246 13.89 -20.67 31.26
N ALA A 247 13.06 -20.18 30.33
CA ALA A 247 13.32 -20.39 28.91
C ALA A 247 14.56 -19.58 28.46
N LYS A 248 15.52 -20.22 27.79
CA LYS A 248 16.63 -19.49 27.16
C LYS A 248 16.06 -18.72 25.97
N ALA A 249 16.10 -17.39 26.00
CA ALA A 249 15.82 -16.63 24.78
C ALA A 249 16.89 -17.00 23.74
N GLY A 250 16.51 -17.08 22.46
CA GLY A 250 17.32 -17.68 21.40
C GLY A 250 18.78 -17.25 21.48
N ALA A 251 19.68 -18.23 21.60
CA ALA A 251 21.10 -18.03 21.84
C ALA A 251 21.66 -16.93 20.93
N THR A 252 22.00 -15.79 21.53
CA THR A 252 22.89 -14.81 20.92
C THR A 252 24.28 -15.42 20.91
N THR A 253 24.58 -16.24 19.91
CA THR A 253 25.99 -16.46 19.56
C THR A 253 26.51 -15.10 19.09
N ASN A 254 27.30 -14.48 19.97
CA ASN A 254 28.09 -13.28 19.71
C ASN A 254 28.95 -13.48 18.44
N THR A 255 28.41 -13.16 17.27
CA THR A 255 29.20 -13.09 16.03
C THR A 255 30.04 -11.82 15.96
N ALA A 256 30.02 -10.98 17.00
CA ALA A 256 30.93 -9.84 17.13
C ALA A 256 32.38 -10.24 17.50
N ASN A 257 32.65 -11.49 17.91
CA ASN A 257 33.99 -11.92 18.35
C ASN A 257 34.62 -13.07 17.56
N VAL A 258 34.06 -13.50 16.42
CA VAL A 258 34.66 -14.59 15.60
C VAL A 258 35.59 -14.07 14.49
N VAL A 259 35.68 -12.75 14.28
CA VAL A 259 36.54 -12.17 13.23
C VAL A 259 37.96 -11.81 13.73
N SER A 260 38.31 -12.09 14.98
CA SER A 260 39.65 -11.80 15.51
C SER A 260 40.26 -12.99 16.27
N GLY A 261 40.96 -13.86 15.54
CA GLY A 261 42.02 -14.70 16.12
C GLY A 261 41.94 -16.18 15.76
N GLY A 262 43.00 -16.67 15.10
CA GLY A 262 43.25 -18.10 14.90
C GLY A 262 43.73 -18.42 13.49
N LYS A 263 44.91 -17.94 13.09
CA LYS A 263 46.12 -18.79 12.96
C LYS A 263 45.85 -20.18 12.38
N THR A 264 46.25 -20.32 11.12
CA THR A 264 46.91 -21.49 10.50
C THR A 264 47.20 -22.68 11.44
N THR A 265 46.63 -23.84 11.13
CA THR A 265 47.31 -25.12 11.34
C THR A 265 47.05 -26.05 10.16
N SER A 266 48.13 -26.28 9.41
CA SER A 266 48.36 -27.39 8.51
C SER A 266 48.43 -28.73 9.24
N GLY A 267 48.18 -29.82 8.52
CA GLY A 267 48.52 -31.20 8.87
C GLY A 267 47.28 -32.09 8.87
N GLY A 268 47.20 -33.23 8.21
CA GLY A 268 48.23 -34.06 7.60
C GLY A 268 47.81 -35.52 7.79
N VAL A 269 47.85 -36.28 6.70
CA VAL A 269 47.52 -37.72 6.51
C VAL A 269 46.04 -38.08 6.54
#